data_AF-G2Z2V4-F1
#
_entry.id   AF-G2Z2V4-F1
#
_cell.length_a   1.000
_cell.length_b   1.000
_cell.length_c   1.000
_cell.angle_alpha   90.00
_cell.angle_beta   90.00
_cell.angle_gamma   90.00
#
_symmetry.space_group_name_H-M   'P 1'
#
loop_
_entity.id
_entity.type
_entity.pdbx_description
1 polymer ?
#
loop_
_entity_poly.entity_id
_entity_poly.type
_entity_poly.pdbx_seq_one_letter_code
_entity_poly.pdbx_strand_id
1 'polypeptide(L)'
;MKEQFRKFLNEEQDPKAIEKISAKLSDLLMKNEEVGYIGVQKKPALTVFPESVVLTNKRIIICRPKNLGLSMEFIDFNWEDVVATFIKENILGSDFSFSTKNDIQVTIDYIPKIQARKLHTFAKEQLEIIKTGSVVAQTIAPETTTPAQWISEKIEEIETEEVTNYAEIIPNNLRVEEPEPVANTAVEAPNQPLSQDELFAKLQNYKKLLDNGLILQGEYDTLKKDILSKM
;
A
#
# COMPACT_ATOMS: atom_id res chain seq x y z
N MET A 1 4.64 31.65 -2.24
CA MET A 1 4.31 30.37 -1.56
C MET A 1 4.47 30.56 -0.05
N LYS A 2 3.48 30.18 0.77
CA LYS A 2 3.59 30.26 2.25
C LYS A 2 4.75 29.39 2.76
N GLU A 3 5.43 29.80 3.84
CA GLU A 3 6.60 29.09 4.37
C GLU A 3 6.33 27.61 4.69
N GLN A 4 5.13 27.29 5.18
CA GLN A 4 4.72 25.92 5.51
C GLN A 4 4.83 24.92 4.35
N PHE A 5 4.81 25.41 3.09
CA PHE A 5 4.89 24.56 1.91
C PHE A 5 6.32 24.37 1.36
N ARG A 6 7.28 25.22 1.79
CA ARG A 6 8.67 25.15 1.29
C ARG A 6 9.35 23.85 1.69
N LYS A 7 8.97 23.25 2.83
CA LYS A 7 9.52 21.98 3.32
C LYS A 7 9.26 20.79 2.39
N PHE A 8 8.24 20.87 1.53
CA PHE A 8 7.85 19.78 0.65
C PHE A 8 8.65 19.72 -0.67
N LEU A 9 9.29 20.82 -1.08
CA LEU A 9 10.02 20.90 -2.37
C LEU A 9 11.28 20.02 -2.46
N ASN A 10 11.72 19.39 -1.37
CA ASN A 10 12.99 18.65 -1.30
C ASN A 10 12.85 17.14 -1.52
N GLU A 11 11.64 16.61 -1.75
CA GLU A 11 11.35 15.18 -1.68
C GLU A 11 11.06 14.50 -3.03
N GLU A 12 11.78 14.93 -4.08
CA GLU A 12 11.57 14.52 -5.47
C GLU A 12 10.17 14.80 -6.02
N GLN A 13 9.48 15.75 -5.38
CA GLN A 13 8.20 16.26 -5.83
C GLN A 13 8.40 17.17 -7.03
N ASP A 14 7.46 17.14 -7.97
CA ASP A 14 7.44 18.12 -9.05
C ASP A 14 7.21 19.52 -8.42
N PRO A 15 8.20 20.45 -8.50
CA PRO A 15 8.10 21.77 -7.90
C PRO A 15 6.91 22.57 -8.45
N LYS A 16 6.58 22.39 -9.75
CA LYS A 16 5.44 23.07 -10.39
C LYS A 16 4.12 22.53 -9.85
N ALA A 17 4.06 21.24 -9.56
CA ALA A 17 2.90 20.62 -8.94
C ALA A 17 2.66 21.19 -7.54
N ILE A 18 3.72 21.23 -6.72
CA ILE A 18 3.64 21.77 -5.36
C ILE A 18 3.26 23.25 -5.36
N GLU A 19 3.79 24.05 -6.28
CA GLU A 19 3.43 25.46 -6.41
C GLU A 19 1.94 25.65 -6.72
N LYS A 20 1.42 24.94 -7.72
CA LYS A 20 0.00 25.03 -8.11
C LYS A 20 -0.93 24.51 -7.01
N ILE A 21 -0.58 23.41 -6.35
CA ILE A 21 -1.36 22.85 -5.23
C ILE A 21 -1.35 23.83 -4.05
N SER A 22 -0.19 24.35 -3.67
CA SER A 22 -0.05 25.29 -2.55
C SER A 22 -0.85 26.58 -2.74
N ALA A 23 -0.93 27.06 -3.98
CA ALA A 23 -1.77 28.21 -4.32
C ALA A 23 -3.25 27.91 -4.04
N LYS A 24 -3.77 26.76 -4.48
CA LYS A 24 -5.18 26.38 -4.28
C LYS A 24 -5.50 26.00 -2.84
N LEU A 25 -4.59 25.32 -2.15
CA LEU A 25 -4.76 24.96 -0.75
C LEU A 25 -4.90 26.18 0.15
N SER A 26 -4.31 27.32 -0.22
CA SER A 26 -4.41 28.54 0.59
C SER A 26 -5.85 29.03 0.77
N ASP A 27 -6.73 28.73 -0.19
CA ASP A 27 -8.16 29.09 -0.17
C ASP A 27 -9.06 27.92 0.26
N LEU A 28 -8.51 26.69 0.27
CA LEU A 28 -9.25 25.46 0.60
C LEU A 28 -9.14 25.07 2.09
N LEU A 29 -8.02 25.42 2.73
CA LEU A 29 -7.77 25.07 4.13
C LEU A 29 -8.64 25.89 5.09
N MET A 30 -9.27 25.20 6.03
CA MET A 30 -10.06 25.81 7.09
C MET A 30 -9.16 26.52 8.13
N LYS A 31 -9.79 27.29 9.03
CA LYS A 31 -9.07 27.85 10.19
C LYS A 31 -8.45 26.74 11.03
N ASN A 32 -7.20 26.94 11.46
CA ASN A 32 -6.40 25.97 12.22
C ASN A 32 -6.23 24.61 11.51
N GLU A 33 -6.31 24.59 10.17
CA GLU A 33 -5.97 23.44 9.35
C GLU A 33 -4.53 23.60 8.84
N GLU A 34 -3.68 22.64 9.17
CA GLU A 34 -2.27 22.62 8.81
C GLU A 34 -1.97 21.43 7.92
N VAL A 35 -1.14 21.66 6.90
CA VAL A 35 -0.69 20.59 6.01
C VAL A 35 0.47 19.84 6.64
N GLY A 36 0.23 18.56 6.92
CA GLY A 36 1.23 17.63 7.40
C GLY A 36 2.14 17.15 6.29
N TYR A 37 1.54 16.67 5.19
CA TYR A 37 2.27 16.14 4.05
C TYR A 37 1.52 16.32 2.74
N ILE A 38 2.26 16.47 1.64
CA ILE A 38 1.72 16.45 0.27
C ILE A 38 2.42 15.30 -0.44
N GLY A 39 1.71 14.43 -1.15
CA GLY A 39 2.27 13.43 -2.04
C GLY A 39 1.88 13.72 -3.48
N VAL A 40 2.83 13.65 -4.40
CA VAL A 40 2.61 13.97 -5.82
C VAL A 40 2.92 12.74 -6.67
N GLN A 41 1.99 12.38 -7.53
CA GLN A 41 2.15 11.27 -8.47
C GLN A 41 3.26 11.56 -9.49
N LYS A 42 4.07 10.54 -9.78
CA LYS A 42 5.15 10.59 -10.77
C LYS A 42 4.98 9.48 -11.79
N LYS A 43 3.92 9.59 -12.60
CA LYS A 43 3.68 8.67 -13.72
C LYS A 43 4.74 8.87 -14.81
N PRO A 44 5.18 7.79 -15.49
CA PRO A 44 6.14 7.88 -16.60
C PRO A 44 5.56 8.55 -17.87
N ALA A 45 4.27 8.84 -17.90
CA ALA A 45 3.60 9.48 -19.04
C ALA A 45 3.66 11.02 -18.98
N LEU A 46 3.54 11.68 -20.14
CA LEU A 46 3.55 13.14 -20.28
C LEU A 46 2.22 13.78 -19.82
N THR A 47 1.89 13.66 -18.53
CA THR A 47 0.72 14.35 -17.97
C THR A 47 1.09 15.79 -17.62
N VAL A 48 0.30 16.77 -18.08
CA VAL A 48 0.54 18.20 -17.82
C VAL A 48 0.48 18.54 -16.32
N PHE A 49 -0.32 17.79 -15.56
CA PHE A 49 -0.39 17.92 -14.12
C PHE A 49 -0.70 16.56 -13.48
N PRO A 50 0.08 16.10 -12.48
CA PRO A 50 -0.16 14.83 -11.81
C PRO A 50 -1.31 14.90 -10.80
N GLU A 51 -1.88 13.74 -10.45
CA GLU A 51 -2.76 13.59 -9.28
C GLU A 51 -1.93 13.74 -7.99
N SER A 52 -2.52 14.30 -6.94
CA SER A 52 -1.83 14.48 -5.66
C SER A 52 -2.75 14.24 -4.48
N VAL A 53 -2.18 13.82 -3.36
CA VAL A 53 -2.87 13.66 -2.07
C VAL A 53 -2.25 14.62 -1.06
N VAL A 54 -3.08 15.30 -0.28
CA VAL A 54 -2.68 16.23 0.78
C VAL A 54 -3.25 15.71 2.09
N LEU A 55 -2.38 15.48 3.07
CA LEU A 55 -2.76 15.10 4.41
C LEU A 55 -2.65 16.31 5.32
N THR A 56 -3.77 16.68 5.95
CA THR A 56 -3.83 17.76 6.95
C THR A 56 -4.06 17.18 8.33
N ASN A 57 -3.99 18.03 9.36
CA ASN A 57 -4.40 17.66 10.72
C ASN A 57 -5.93 17.43 10.88
N LYS A 58 -6.73 17.62 9.82
CA LYS A 58 -8.20 17.49 9.87
C LYS A 58 -8.76 16.46 8.89
N ARG A 59 -8.14 16.31 7.71
CA ARG A 59 -8.67 15.47 6.63
C ARG A 59 -7.59 15.08 5.62
N ILE A 60 -7.94 14.10 4.78
CA ILE A 60 -7.25 13.78 3.54
C ILE A 60 -7.94 14.55 2.41
N ILE A 61 -7.15 15.21 1.54
CA ILE A 61 -7.65 15.93 0.36
C ILE A 61 -7.01 15.31 -0.87
N ILE A 62 -7.83 14.76 -1.77
CA ILE A 62 -7.41 14.26 -3.08
C ILE A 62 -7.59 15.36 -4.11
N CYS A 63 -6.50 15.76 -4.75
CA CYS A 63 -6.50 16.77 -5.81
C CYS A 63 -6.34 16.08 -7.16
N ARG A 64 -7.44 15.93 -7.90
CA ARG A 64 -7.47 15.26 -9.19
C ARG A 64 -7.49 16.26 -10.35
N PRO A 65 -6.52 16.25 -11.26
CA PRO A 65 -6.57 17.07 -12.48
C PRO A 65 -7.70 16.59 -13.40
N LYS A 66 -8.49 17.53 -13.92
CA LYS A 66 -9.55 17.31 -14.91
C LYS A 66 -9.28 18.14 -16.17
N ASN A 67 -9.84 17.72 -17.30
CA ASN A 67 -9.70 18.43 -18.59
C ASN A 67 -8.22 18.73 -18.91
N LEU A 68 -7.36 17.69 -18.87
CA LEU A 68 -5.91 17.80 -19.13
C LEU A 68 -5.17 18.78 -18.19
N GLY A 69 -5.67 18.98 -16.97
CA GLY A 69 -5.04 19.84 -15.96
C GLY A 69 -5.49 21.31 -15.98
N LEU A 70 -6.45 21.65 -16.85
CA LEU A 70 -7.10 22.97 -16.88
C LEU A 70 -8.00 23.20 -15.66
N SER A 71 -8.63 22.12 -15.18
CA SER A 71 -9.48 22.13 -13.99
C SER A 71 -8.97 21.14 -12.96
N MET A 72 -9.41 21.29 -11.71
CA MET A 72 -9.02 20.40 -10.62
C MET A 72 -10.24 20.12 -9.76
N GLU A 73 -10.42 18.86 -9.44
CA GLU A 73 -11.39 18.38 -8.47
C GLU A 73 -10.69 18.15 -7.14
N PHE A 74 -11.36 18.53 -6.05
CA PHE A 74 -10.93 18.29 -4.69
C PHE A 74 -11.94 17.37 -4.01
N ILE A 75 -11.47 16.28 -3.44
CA ILE A 75 -12.29 15.30 -2.74
C ILE A 75 -11.74 15.16 -1.32
N ASP A 76 -12.56 15.48 -0.34
CA ASP A 76 -12.16 15.53 1.06
C ASP A 76 -12.67 14.30 1.82
N PHE A 77 -11.84 13.72 2.67
CA PHE A 77 -12.18 12.63 3.57
C PHE A 77 -11.78 13.00 4.99
N ASN A 78 -12.75 13.15 5.90
CA ASN A 78 -12.45 13.42 7.30
C ASN A 78 -11.72 12.24 7.91
N TRP A 79 -10.75 12.50 8.78
CA TRP A 79 -10.04 11.41 9.44
C TRP A 79 -10.94 10.51 10.29
N GLU A 80 -12.05 11.05 10.81
CA GLU A 80 -13.07 10.27 11.51
C GLU A 80 -13.71 9.20 10.63
N ASP A 81 -13.77 9.42 9.32
CA ASP A 81 -14.38 8.48 8.37
C ASP A 81 -13.37 7.48 7.81
N VAL A 82 -12.07 7.72 8.01
CA VAL A 82 -10.98 6.85 7.56
C VAL A 82 -10.78 5.72 8.57
N VAL A 83 -10.86 4.47 8.10
CA VAL A 83 -10.70 3.27 8.93
C VAL A 83 -9.24 2.85 9.00
N ALA A 84 -8.56 2.81 7.86
CA ALA A 84 -7.17 2.39 7.78
C ALA A 84 -6.48 3.00 6.55
N THR A 85 -5.16 3.08 6.61
CA THR A 85 -4.31 3.42 5.46
C THR A 85 -3.33 2.30 5.17
N PHE A 86 -2.92 2.18 3.91
CA PHE A 86 -2.10 1.09 3.40
C PHE A 86 -1.06 1.63 2.40
N ILE A 87 0.11 1.00 2.38
CA ILE A 87 1.10 1.19 1.33
C ILE A 87 1.34 -0.14 0.64
N LYS A 88 1.44 -0.11 -0.68
CA LYS A 88 2.02 -1.17 -1.48
C LYS A 88 3.20 -0.62 -2.28
N GLU A 89 4.41 -1.08 -1.99
CA GLU A 89 5.58 -0.69 -2.79
C GLU A 89 5.67 -1.55 -4.07
N ASN A 90 5.71 -0.89 -5.22
CA ASN A 90 5.86 -1.52 -6.53
C ASN A 90 7.24 -1.18 -7.13
N ILE A 91 7.54 -1.75 -8.31
CA ILE A 91 8.78 -1.43 -9.03
C ILE A 91 8.77 0.04 -9.49
N LEU A 92 7.64 0.50 -10.02
CA LEU A 92 7.50 1.82 -10.64
C LEU A 92 6.74 2.82 -9.75
N GLY A 93 7.18 2.92 -8.49
CA GLY A 93 6.56 3.76 -7.46
C GLY A 93 5.83 2.92 -6.40
N SER A 94 4.96 3.57 -5.64
CA SER A 94 4.16 2.94 -4.60
C SER A 94 2.72 3.39 -4.70
N ASP A 95 1.82 2.56 -4.19
CA ASP A 95 0.41 2.88 -4.03
C ASP A 95 0.19 3.30 -2.58
N PHE A 96 -0.42 4.45 -2.38
CA PHE A 96 -0.98 4.85 -1.09
C PHE A 96 -2.50 4.67 -1.16
N SER A 97 -3.06 3.92 -0.22
CA SER A 97 -4.50 3.64 -0.18
C SER A 97 -5.07 3.90 1.20
N PHE A 98 -6.37 4.18 1.26
CA PHE A 98 -7.12 4.22 2.51
C PHE A 98 -8.54 3.71 2.31
N SER A 99 -9.11 3.14 3.36
CA SER A 99 -10.51 2.72 3.40
C SER A 99 -11.32 3.64 4.31
N THR A 100 -12.59 3.81 3.97
CA THR A 100 -13.54 4.58 4.77
C THR A 100 -14.55 3.67 5.47
N LYS A 101 -15.30 4.21 6.43
CA LYS A 101 -16.38 3.51 7.13
C LYS A 101 -17.51 3.01 6.21
N ASN A 102 -17.63 3.59 5.02
CA ASN A 102 -18.60 3.20 3.99
C ASN A 102 -18.05 2.18 2.99
N ASP A 103 -16.97 1.48 3.35
CA ASP A 103 -16.29 0.48 2.51
C ASP A 103 -15.75 1.04 1.17
N ILE A 104 -15.63 2.36 1.05
CA ILE A 104 -14.97 2.99 -0.10
C ILE A 104 -13.47 2.86 0.10
N GLN A 105 -12.79 2.22 -0.85
CA GLN A 105 -11.34 2.17 -0.93
C GLN A 105 -10.84 3.17 -1.98
N VAL A 106 -9.97 4.07 -1.55
CA VAL A 106 -9.34 5.07 -2.42
C VAL A 106 -7.86 4.72 -2.54
N THR A 107 -7.35 4.69 -3.77
CA THR A 107 -5.95 4.38 -4.07
C THR A 107 -5.37 5.45 -4.97
N ILE A 108 -4.15 5.89 -4.63
CA ILE A 108 -3.34 6.78 -5.45
C ILE A 108 -2.05 6.03 -5.80
N ASP A 109 -1.89 5.74 -7.09
CA ASP A 109 -0.79 4.97 -7.65
C ASP A 109 0.40 5.87 -8.06
N TYR A 110 1.56 5.25 -8.32
CA TYR A 110 2.78 5.94 -8.77
C TYR A 110 3.24 7.09 -7.86
N ILE A 111 3.02 6.98 -6.55
CA ILE A 111 3.62 7.88 -5.57
C ILE A 111 5.09 7.47 -5.37
N PRO A 112 6.07 8.39 -5.40
CA PRO A 112 7.46 8.04 -5.09
C PRO A 112 7.59 7.36 -3.73
N LYS A 113 8.43 6.33 -3.62
CA LYS A 113 8.46 5.43 -2.44
C LYS A 113 8.65 6.16 -1.12
N ILE A 114 9.55 7.16 -1.10
CA ILE A 114 9.81 7.98 0.09
C ILE A 114 8.55 8.75 0.50
N GLN A 115 7.82 9.30 -0.49
CA GLN A 115 6.59 10.05 -0.24
C GLN A 115 5.47 9.14 0.25
N ALA A 116 5.34 7.94 -0.32
CA ALA A 116 4.36 6.97 0.14
C ALA A 116 4.57 6.63 1.62
N ARG A 117 5.81 6.29 2.01
CA ARG A 117 6.14 6.00 3.43
C ARG A 117 5.79 7.15 4.36
N LYS A 118 6.10 8.40 3.99
CA LYS A 118 5.78 9.58 4.80
C LYS A 118 4.28 9.86 4.88
N LEU A 119 3.53 9.68 3.78
CA LEU A 119 2.07 9.75 3.79
C LEU A 119 1.51 8.79 4.83
N HIS A 120 1.96 7.55 4.84
CA HIS A 120 1.47 6.55 5.80
C HIS A 120 1.89 6.82 7.24
N THR A 121 3.15 7.25 7.48
CA THR A 121 3.57 7.67 8.82
C THR A 121 2.65 8.76 9.37
N PHE A 122 2.46 9.84 8.60
CA PHE A 122 1.60 10.94 9.01
C PHE A 122 0.14 10.49 9.17
N ALA A 123 -0.40 9.72 8.23
CA ALA A 123 -1.77 9.23 8.30
C ALA A 123 -2.01 8.34 9.53
N LYS A 124 -1.05 7.47 9.85
CA LYS A 124 -1.13 6.62 11.03
C LYS A 124 -1.09 7.43 12.32
N GLU A 125 -0.24 8.45 12.40
CA GLU A 125 -0.22 9.39 13.53
C GLU A 125 -1.58 10.09 13.71
N GLN A 126 -2.21 10.57 12.63
CA GLN A 126 -3.53 11.21 12.71
C GLN A 126 -4.62 10.25 13.20
N LEU A 127 -4.62 9.00 12.71
CA LEU A 127 -5.58 7.99 13.15
C LEU A 127 -5.39 7.63 14.63
N GLU A 128 -4.15 7.50 15.11
CA GLU A 128 -3.86 7.23 16.53
C GLU A 128 -4.24 8.42 17.43
N ILE A 129 -4.06 9.67 16.98
CA ILE A 129 -4.50 10.86 17.72
C ILE A 129 -6.02 10.84 17.93
N ILE A 130 -6.79 10.48 16.91
CA ILE A 130 -8.27 10.43 17.01
C ILE A 130 -8.73 9.27 17.88
N LYS A 131 -8.06 8.12 17.75
CA LYS A 131 -8.33 6.96 18.60
C LYS A 131 -8.08 7.31 20.07
N THR A 132 -6.93 7.90 20.38
CA THR A 132 -6.56 8.32 21.75
C THR A 132 -7.45 9.46 22.27
N GLY A 133 -7.74 10.46 21.42
CA GLY A 133 -8.64 11.56 21.75
C GLY A 133 -10.07 11.10 22.05
N SER A 134 -10.54 10.05 21.36
CA SER A 134 -11.83 9.41 21.68
C SER A 134 -11.82 8.73 23.05
N VAL A 135 -10.71 8.11 23.46
CA VAL A 135 -10.60 7.49 24.79
C VAL A 135 -10.62 8.54 25.91
N VAL A 136 -9.98 9.70 25.69
CA VAL A 136 -9.98 10.80 26.66
C VAL A 136 -11.36 11.48 26.75
N ALA A 137 -12.09 11.63 25.64
CA ALA A 137 -13.43 12.21 25.66
C ALA A 137 -14.47 11.32 26.38
N GLN A 138 -14.32 9.99 26.33
CA GLN A 138 -15.21 9.04 27.01
C GLN A 138 -14.96 8.94 28.52
N THR A 139 -13.83 9.44 29.03
CA THR A 139 -13.49 9.43 30.46
C THR A 139 -13.88 10.71 31.21
N ILE A 140 -14.45 11.74 30.53
CA ILE A 140 -14.82 13.03 31.14
C ILE A 140 -16.35 13.27 31.12
N ALA A 141 -17.17 12.21 31.03
CA ALA A 141 -18.58 12.35 31.38
C ALA A 141 -18.70 12.64 32.90
N PRO A 142 -19.51 13.62 33.36
CA PRO A 142 -19.60 13.98 34.76
C PRO A 142 -20.49 12.97 35.48
N GLU A 143 -19.91 11.83 35.87
CA GLU A 143 -20.54 10.96 36.85
C GLU A 143 -20.21 11.41 38.27
N THR A 144 -21.27 11.40 39.05
CA THR A 144 -21.41 11.96 40.38
C THR A 144 -20.39 11.35 41.35
N THR A 145 -19.80 12.25 42.14
CA THR A 145 -19.14 12.06 43.44
C THR A 145 -19.08 10.62 43.97
N THR A 146 -17.91 9.99 43.90
CA THR A 146 -17.46 9.02 44.92
C THR A 146 -15.93 9.02 44.96
N PRO A 147 -15.29 9.17 46.13
CA PRO A 147 -13.85 9.37 46.21
C PRO A 147 -13.06 8.07 45.97
N ALA A 148 -11.94 8.26 45.26
CA ALA A 148 -10.92 7.30 44.87
C ALA A 148 -10.73 6.11 45.81
N GLN A 149 -10.88 4.89 45.28
CA GLN A 149 -10.21 3.71 45.81
C GLN A 149 -9.04 3.34 44.90
N TRP A 150 -7.86 3.40 45.51
CA TRP A 150 -6.59 2.92 44.97
C TRP A 150 -6.69 1.41 44.79
N ILE A 151 -6.68 0.94 43.56
CA ILE A 151 -6.35 -0.45 43.28
C ILE A 151 -4.92 -0.43 42.75
N SER A 152 -3.98 -0.76 43.64
CA SER A 152 -2.62 -1.11 43.29
C SER A 152 -2.70 -2.33 42.39
N GLU A 153 -2.53 -2.14 41.08
CA GLU A 153 -2.40 -3.25 40.15
C GLU A 153 -1.05 -3.91 40.43
N LYS A 154 -1.12 -4.98 41.20
CA LYS A 154 -0.02 -5.90 41.47
C LYS A 154 0.43 -6.43 40.12
N ILE A 155 1.60 -6.00 39.67
CA ILE A 155 2.31 -6.61 38.56
C ILE A 155 2.58 -8.05 39.01
N GLU A 156 1.81 -9.00 38.47
CA GLU A 156 2.10 -10.42 38.60
C GLU A 156 3.15 -10.74 37.54
N GLU A 157 4.40 -10.74 38.01
CA GLU A 157 5.58 -11.15 37.28
C GLU A 157 5.41 -12.65 36.98
N ILE A 158 4.87 -12.96 35.79
CA ILE A 158 4.87 -14.34 35.30
C ILE A 158 6.33 -14.72 35.01
N GLU A 159 6.85 -15.69 35.75
CA GLU A 159 8.17 -16.27 35.49
C GLU A 159 8.20 -16.78 34.05
N THR A 160 9.18 -16.30 33.29
CA THR A 160 9.49 -16.81 31.96
C THR A 160 10.13 -18.19 32.12
N GLU A 161 9.39 -19.26 31.83
CA GLU A 161 10.01 -20.56 31.60
C GLU A 161 10.77 -20.51 30.27
N GLU A 162 12.11 -20.44 30.36
CA GLU A 162 12.98 -20.66 29.22
C GLU A 162 12.90 -22.13 28.79
N VAL A 163 12.16 -22.39 27.70
CA VAL A 163 12.12 -23.73 27.07
C VAL A 163 13.47 -23.97 26.37
N THR A 164 14.44 -24.45 27.12
CA THR A 164 15.74 -24.93 26.66
C THR A 164 15.65 -26.40 26.23
N ASN A 165 14.73 -26.75 25.33
CA ASN A 165 14.75 -28.03 24.63
C ASN A 165 13.92 -28.01 23.34
N TYR A 166 14.57 -27.99 22.17
CA TYR A 166 13.91 -27.98 20.85
C TYR A 166 13.73 -29.38 20.24
N ALA A 167 13.84 -30.46 21.03
CA ALA A 167 13.85 -31.81 20.49
C ALA A 167 12.76 -32.70 21.08
N GLU A 168 11.48 -32.33 21.05
CA GLU A 168 10.39 -33.29 21.35
C GLU A 168 8.97 -32.79 21.01
N ILE A 169 8.67 -32.52 19.73
CA ILE A 169 7.27 -32.55 19.25
C ILE A 169 7.22 -33.16 17.85
N ILE A 170 7.36 -34.49 17.78
CA ILE A 170 6.92 -35.26 16.61
C ILE A 170 5.60 -35.96 17.01
N PRO A 171 4.44 -35.54 16.48
CA PRO A 171 3.25 -36.36 16.51
C PRO A 171 3.46 -37.56 15.58
N ASN A 172 3.70 -38.71 16.19
CA ASN A 172 3.66 -40.01 15.53
C ASN A 172 2.18 -40.32 15.17
N ASN A 173 1.91 -40.69 13.91
CA ASN A 173 0.63 -41.12 13.32
C ASN A 173 -0.26 -40.08 12.58
N LEU A 174 0.28 -39.40 11.58
CA LEU A 174 -0.51 -39.15 10.35
C LEU A 174 0.08 -39.99 9.22
N ARG A 175 -0.55 -41.15 8.99
CA ARG A 175 -0.42 -41.91 7.75
C ARG A 175 -1.09 -41.09 6.65
N VAL A 176 -0.29 -40.28 5.96
CA VAL A 176 -0.64 -39.66 4.69
C VAL A 176 0.02 -40.53 3.61
N GLU A 177 -0.79 -41.03 2.69
CA GLU A 177 -0.34 -41.79 1.53
C GLU A 177 0.75 -41.02 0.79
N GLU A 178 1.86 -41.72 0.58
CA GLU A 178 2.95 -41.33 -0.28
C GLU A 178 2.36 -40.97 -1.66
N PRO A 179 2.51 -39.73 -2.16
CA PRO A 179 2.18 -39.47 -3.54
C PRO A 179 3.15 -40.30 -4.36
N GLU A 180 2.59 -41.28 -5.08
CA GLU A 180 3.32 -42.08 -6.05
C GLU A 180 4.22 -41.17 -6.88
N PRO A 181 5.45 -41.61 -7.22
CA PRO A 181 6.30 -40.86 -8.12
C PRO A 181 5.62 -40.86 -9.49
N VAL A 182 4.85 -39.83 -9.79
CA VAL A 182 4.43 -39.57 -11.16
C VAL A 182 5.71 -39.26 -11.90
N ALA A 183 6.12 -40.26 -12.67
CA ALA A 183 7.40 -40.35 -13.33
C ALA A 183 7.78 -39.02 -13.97
N ASN A 184 9.01 -38.60 -13.68
CA ASN A 184 9.82 -37.90 -14.64
C ASN A 184 9.82 -38.71 -15.95
N THR A 185 8.88 -38.44 -16.85
CA THR A 185 9.13 -38.63 -18.28
C THR A 185 9.97 -37.45 -18.76
N ALA A 186 11.18 -37.37 -18.25
CA ALA A 186 12.32 -36.99 -19.07
C ALA A 186 12.57 -38.17 -20.01
N VAL A 187 11.77 -38.25 -21.07
CA VAL A 187 12.18 -38.98 -22.26
C VAL A 187 13.02 -37.98 -23.05
N GLU A 188 14.31 -37.90 -22.70
CA GLU A 188 15.30 -37.50 -23.69
C GLU A 188 15.31 -38.57 -24.78
N ALA A 189 14.68 -38.26 -25.90
CA ALA A 189 14.92 -38.89 -27.18
C ALA A 189 14.85 -37.80 -28.27
N PRO A 190 15.67 -37.92 -29.33
CA PRO A 190 16.32 -36.80 -29.99
C PRO A 190 15.44 -36.16 -31.09
N ASN A 191 15.60 -34.85 -31.29
CA ASN A 191 15.32 -34.14 -32.54
C ASN A 191 14.06 -34.57 -33.31
N GLN A 192 12.89 -34.39 -32.72
CA GLN A 192 11.64 -34.31 -33.46
C GLN A 192 11.26 -32.83 -33.57
N PRO A 193 11.03 -32.28 -34.77
CA PRO A 193 10.51 -30.92 -34.90
C PRO A 193 9.14 -30.88 -34.21
N LEU A 194 9.04 -30.10 -33.13
CA LEU A 194 7.77 -29.83 -32.45
C LEU A 194 6.77 -29.34 -33.48
N SER A 195 5.56 -29.90 -33.46
CA SER A 195 4.50 -29.48 -34.38
C SER A 195 4.06 -28.04 -34.08
N GLN A 196 3.53 -27.34 -35.08
CA GLN A 196 3.09 -25.95 -34.95
C GLN A 196 2.04 -25.77 -33.84
N ASP A 197 1.19 -26.77 -33.64
CA ASP A 197 0.14 -26.79 -32.60
C ASP A 197 0.74 -26.90 -31.19
N GLU A 198 1.80 -27.68 -30.99
CA GLU A 198 2.49 -27.81 -29.71
C GLU A 198 3.26 -26.55 -29.33
N LEU A 199 3.87 -25.88 -30.33
CA LEU A 199 4.53 -24.59 -30.15
C LEU A 199 3.53 -23.52 -29.71
N PHE A 200 2.34 -23.52 -30.30
CA PHE A 200 1.27 -22.60 -29.90
C PHE A 200 0.74 -22.91 -28.49
N ALA A 201 0.55 -24.19 -28.15
CA ALA A 201 0.15 -24.61 -26.81
C ALA A 201 1.16 -24.17 -25.73
N LYS A 202 2.47 -24.29 -26.02
CA LYS A 202 3.53 -23.79 -25.13
C LYS A 202 3.45 -22.28 -24.94
N LEU A 203 3.24 -21.53 -26.02
CA LEU A 203 3.10 -20.07 -25.95
C LEU A 203 1.89 -19.64 -25.09
N GLN A 204 0.76 -20.33 -25.23
CA GLN A 204 -0.42 -20.10 -24.38
C GLN A 204 -0.15 -20.40 -22.90
N ASN A 205 0.59 -21.48 -22.60
CA ASN A 205 0.97 -21.81 -21.23
C ASN A 205 1.93 -20.76 -20.63
N TYR A 206 2.93 -20.30 -21.38
CA TYR A 206 3.81 -19.22 -20.90
C TYR A 206 3.04 -17.93 -20.65
N LYS A 207 2.04 -17.61 -21.46
CA LYS A 207 1.17 -16.46 -21.20
C LYS A 207 0.38 -16.62 -19.90
N LYS A 208 -0.18 -17.82 -19.63
CA LYS A 208 -0.86 -18.10 -18.36
C LYS A 208 0.07 -17.95 -17.15
N LEU A 209 1.32 -18.42 -17.27
CA LEU A 209 2.30 -18.26 -16.20
C LEU A 209 2.61 -16.78 -15.92
N LEU A 210 2.71 -15.96 -16.97
CA LEU A 210 2.89 -14.51 -16.84
C LEU A 210 1.66 -13.85 -16.21
N ASP A 211 0.46 -14.17 -16.69
CA ASP A 211 -0.80 -13.64 -16.16
C ASP A 211 -1.02 -14.01 -14.68
N ASN A 212 -0.55 -15.19 -14.27
CA ASN A 212 -0.60 -15.68 -12.89
C ASN A 212 0.58 -15.20 -12.01
N GLY A 213 1.51 -14.42 -12.55
CA GLY A 213 2.69 -13.92 -11.82
C GLY A 213 3.73 -14.99 -11.46
N LEU A 214 3.71 -16.15 -12.11
CA LEU A 214 4.67 -17.25 -11.91
C LEU A 214 5.99 -17.01 -12.64
N ILE A 215 5.98 -16.18 -13.69
CA ILE A 215 7.17 -15.76 -14.44
C ILE A 215 7.13 -14.25 -14.68
N LEU A 216 8.29 -13.64 -14.87
CA LEU A 216 8.41 -12.20 -15.17
C LEU A 216 8.30 -11.93 -16.69
N GLN A 217 7.97 -10.70 -17.06
CA GLN A 217 7.84 -10.27 -18.47
C GLN A 217 9.10 -10.59 -19.30
N GLY A 218 10.30 -10.38 -18.74
CA GLY A 218 11.56 -10.67 -19.44
C GLY A 218 11.81 -12.16 -19.69
N GLU A 219 11.33 -13.03 -18.79
CA GLU A 219 11.40 -14.49 -18.96
C GLU A 219 10.41 -14.95 -20.03
N TYR A 220 9.20 -14.41 -20.01
CA TYR A 220 8.20 -14.64 -21.04
C TYR A 220 8.70 -14.25 -22.43
N ASP A 221 9.32 -13.07 -22.57
CA ASP A 221 9.84 -12.59 -23.86
C ASP A 221 10.98 -13.47 -24.39
N THR A 222 11.81 -14.02 -23.50
CA THR A 222 12.89 -14.97 -23.84
C THR A 222 12.31 -16.30 -24.33
N LEU A 223 11.34 -16.86 -23.59
CA LEU A 223 10.66 -18.12 -23.94
C LEU A 223 9.86 -17.98 -25.24
N LYS A 224 9.16 -16.86 -25.43
CA LYS A 224 8.44 -16.54 -26.67
C LYS A 224 9.38 -16.47 -27.87
N LYS A 225 10.56 -15.86 -27.71
CA LYS A 225 11.57 -15.78 -28.78
C LYS A 225 12.12 -17.16 -29.18
N ASP A 226 12.32 -18.06 -28.21
CA ASP A 226 12.75 -19.45 -28.48
C ASP A 226 11.66 -20.30 -29.15
N ILE A 227 10.38 -20.06 -28.83
CA ILE A 227 9.26 -20.73 -29.51
C ILE A 227 9.10 -20.23 -30.95
N LEU A 228 9.21 -18.92 -31.16
CA LEU A 228 9.08 -18.32 -32.50
C LEU A 228 10.26 -18.66 -33.42
N SER A 229 11.44 -19.00 -32.88
CA SER A 229 12.55 -19.48 -33.70
C SER A 229 12.39 -20.93 -34.17
N LYS A 230 11.44 -21.66 -33.58
CA LYS A 230 11.15 -23.08 -33.87
C LYS A 230 9.85 -23.28 -34.68
N MET A 231 9.09 -22.21 -34.91
CA MET A 231 7.84 -22.18 -35.69
C MET A 231 8.14 -21.91 -37.17
#